data_AF-A0A1N6W4F1-F1
#
_entry.id   AF-A0A1N6W4F1-F1
#
_cell.length_a   1.000
_cell.length_b   1.000
_cell.length_c   1.000
_cell.angle_alpha   90.00
_cell.angle_beta   90.00
_cell.angle_gamma   90.00
#
_symmetry.space_group_name_H-M   'P 1'
#
loop_
_entity.id
_entity.type
_entity.pdbx_description
1 polymer ?
#
loop_
_entity_poly.entity_id
_entity_poly.type
_entity_poly.pdbx_seq_one_letter_code
_entity_poly.pdbx_strand_id
1 'polypeptide(L)'
;MAELLEHYRPTDDTRTPGVYRVVGAPNEITLLRVTDGDGRRVATGELHHVSPHTLDAEFVRADNPDSGFTPIAGIRNMFTGLYWSVRRFF
;
A
#
# COMPACT_ATOMS: atom_id res chain seq x y z
N MET A 1 13.09 11.81 4.40
CA MET A 1 11.67 12.02 4.79
C MET A 1 10.81 11.38 3.72
N ALA A 2 9.80 10.60 4.11
CA ALA A 2 8.89 9.99 3.15
C ALA A 2 7.84 11.02 2.72
N GLU A 3 7.65 11.17 1.42
CA GLU A 3 6.62 12.04 0.85
C GLU A 3 5.29 11.31 0.73
N LEU A 4 4.19 12.05 0.74
CA LEU A 4 2.87 11.48 0.47
C LEU A 4 2.85 10.84 -0.92
N LEU A 5 2.12 9.73 -1.06
CA LEU A 5 1.99 8.94 -2.28
C LEU A 5 3.27 8.19 -2.72
N GLU A 6 4.36 8.27 -1.96
CA GLU A 6 5.51 7.39 -2.18
C GLU A 6 5.18 5.94 -1.88
N HIS A 7 5.85 5.04 -2.61
CA HIS A 7 5.64 3.61 -2.51
C HIS A 7 6.85 2.92 -1.90
N TYR A 8 6.58 1.93 -1.05
CA TYR A 8 7.58 1.20 -0.29
C TYR A 8 7.25 -0.29 -0.29
N ARG A 9 8.29 -1.14 -0.29
CA ARG A 9 8.18 -2.59 -0.16
C ARG A 9 8.98 -3.06 1.05
N PRO A 10 8.47 -3.99 1.87
CA PRO A 10 9.25 -4.58 2.96
C PRO A 10 10.50 -5.28 2.42
N THR A 11 11.60 -5.18 3.17
CA THR A 11 12.87 -5.86 2.83
C THR A 11 12.94 -7.28 3.36
N ASP A 12 12.08 -7.64 4.31
CA ASP A 12 12.08 -8.93 5.00
C ASP A 12 10.65 -9.49 5.19
N ASP A 13 10.54 -10.78 5.47
CA ASP A 13 9.28 -11.54 5.58
C ASP A 13 8.54 -11.33 6.91
N THR A 14 9.04 -10.44 7.76
CA THR A 14 8.40 -10.07 9.04
C THR A 14 7.10 -9.29 8.86
N ARG A 15 6.83 -8.78 7.65
CA ARG A 15 5.59 -8.07 7.29
C ARG A 15 4.85 -8.76 6.16
N THR A 16 3.55 -8.46 6.07
CA THR A 16 2.72 -8.91 4.95
C THR A 16 3.35 -8.47 3.61
N PRO A 17 3.59 -9.39 2.66
CA PRO A 17 4.25 -9.04 1.41
C PRO A 17 3.34 -8.16 0.55
N GLY A 18 3.94 -7.15 -0.09
CA GLY A 18 3.24 -6.23 -0.99
C GLY A 18 3.88 -4.85 -1.04
N VAL A 19 3.31 -3.97 -1.87
CA VAL A 19 3.65 -2.56 -1.95
C VAL A 19 2.73 -1.76 -1.04
N TYR A 20 3.32 -0.82 -0.33
CA TYR A 20 2.67 0.10 0.60
C TYR A 20 2.81 1.53 0.09
N ARG A 21 1.75 2.32 0.19
CA ARG A 21 1.75 3.74 -0.16
C ARG A 21 1.68 4.61 1.09
N VAL A 22 2.50 5.65 1.15
CA VAL A 22 2.41 6.67 2.20
C VAL A 22 1.13 7.46 2.04
N VAL A 23 0.27 7.43 3.06
CA VAL A 23 -1.01 8.17 3.08
C VAL A 23 -1.05 9.24 4.16
N GLY A 24 -0.03 9.34 5.02
CA GLY A 24 0.10 10.39 6.02
C GLY A 24 1.42 10.29 6.81
N ALA A 25 1.86 11.40 7.37
CA ALA A 25 3.02 11.46 8.28
C ALA A 25 2.87 12.52 9.38
N PRO A 26 1.79 12.51 10.20
CA PRO A 26 1.59 13.53 11.24
C PRO A 26 2.56 13.39 12.42
N ASN A 27 2.84 12.16 12.86
CA ASN A 27 3.78 11.82 13.93
C ASN A 27 4.58 10.56 13.56
N GLU A 28 3.85 9.53 13.14
CA GLU A 28 4.36 8.31 12.51
C GLU A 28 3.93 8.26 11.04
N ILE A 29 4.67 7.52 10.23
CA ILE A 29 4.36 7.34 8.80
C ILE A 29 3.28 6.28 8.68
N THR A 30 2.16 6.66 8.08
CA THR A 30 1.03 5.77 7.80
C THR A 30 1.17 5.19 6.41
N LEU A 31 1.31 3.87 6.34
CA LEU A 31 1.46 3.08 5.14
C LEU A 31 0.17 2.30 4.85
N LEU A 32 -0.40 2.48 3.66
CA LEU A 32 -1.53 1.68 3.17
C LEU A 32 -1.03 0.61 2.22
N ARG A 33 -1.33 -0.65 2.48
CA ARG A 33 -1.03 -1.72 1.51
C ARG A 33 -1.91 -1.59 0.28
N VAL A 34 -1.26 -1.49 -0.89
CA VAL A 34 -1.92 -1.33 -2.19
C VAL A 34 -1.77 -2.54 -3.10
N THR A 35 -0.80 -3.42 -2.86
CA THR A 35 -0.66 -4.70 -3.56
C THR A 35 -0.47 -5.89 -2.62
N ASP A 36 -0.76 -7.10 -3.12
CA ASP A 36 -0.32 -8.35 -2.52
C ASP A 36 1.14 -8.69 -2.85
N GLY A 37 1.60 -9.85 -2.36
CA GLY A 37 2.95 -10.36 -2.60
C GLY A 37 3.22 -10.74 -4.06
N ASP A 38 2.17 -10.95 -4.85
CA ASP A 38 2.24 -11.20 -6.30
C ASP A 38 2.16 -9.90 -7.12
N GLY A 39 2.10 -8.74 -6.45
CA GLY A 39 1.97 -7.42 -7.09
C GLY A 39 0.57 -7.10 -7.59
N ARG A 40 -0.46 -7.89 -7.25
CA ARG A 40 -1.84 -7.59 -7.62
C ARG A 40 -2.42 -6.54 -6.68
N ARG A 41 -3.21 -5.62 -7.21
CA ARG A 41 -3.90 -4.62 -6.40
C ARG A 41 -4.81 -5.26 -5.37
N VAL A 42 -4.69 -4.80 -4.12
CA VAL A 42 -5.55 -5.18 -3.01
C VAL A 42 -6.13 -3.94 -2.35
N ALA A 43 -7.41 -3.99 -2.01
CA ALA A 43 -8.12 -2.96 -1.26
C ALA A 43 -8.47 -3.50 0.13
N THR A 44 -7.47 -3.96 0.87
CA THR A 44 -7.64 -4.56 2.21
C THR A 44 -7.93 -3.51 3.28
N GLY A 45 -7.56 -2.24 3.04
CA GLY A 45 -7.58 -1.21 4.07
C GLY A 45 -6.52 -1.45 5.16
N GLU A 46 -5.54 -2.31 4.89
CA GLU A 46 -4.47 -2.64 5.82
C GLU A 46 -3.52 -1.43 5.97
N LEU A 47 -3.55 -0.83 7.15
CA LEU A 47 -2.72 0.31 7.52
C LEU A 47 -1.63 -0.13 8.50
N HIS A 48 -0.41 0.34 8.25
CA HIS A 48 0.74 0.17 9.13
C HIS A 48 1.23 1.55 9.55
N HIS A 49 1.45 1.73 10.85
CA HIS A 49 2.11 2.92 11.38
C HIS A 49 3.55 2.55 11.71
N VAL A 50 4.49 3.25 11.10
CA VAL A 50 5.92 2.99 11.28
C VAL A 50 6.66 4.27 11.59
N SER A 51 7.69 4.17 12.43
CA SER A 51 8.60 5.28 12.67
C SER A 51 9.42 5.56 11.39
N PRO A 52 9.93 6.78 11.19
CA PRO A 52 10.83 7.09 10.07
C PRO A 52 12.06 6.17 10.03
N HIS A 53 12.61 5.83 11.20
CA HIS A 53 13.77 4.95 11.31
C HIS A 53 13.44 3.51 10.87
N THR A 54 12.27 3.01 11.26
CA THR A 54 11.77 1.70 10.84
C THR A 54 11.52 1.67 9.34
N LEU A 55 10.99 2.76 8.76
CA LEU A 55 10.79 2.85 7.32
C LEU A 55 12.11 2.73 6.56
N ASP A 56 13.14 3.47 6.97
CA ASP A 56 14.45 3.46 6.31
C ASP A 56 15.19 2.12 6.48
N ALA A 57 14.99 1.42 7.61
CA ALA A 57 15.66 0.16 7.90
C ALA A 57 14.98 -1.07 7.25
N GLU A 58 13.64 -1.08 7.21
CA GLU A 58 12.86 -2.27 6.89
C GLU A 58 12.06 -2.15 5.58
N PHE A 59 12.14 -1.00 4.90
CA PHE A 59 11.51 -0.81 3.61
C PHE A 59 12.46 -0.22 2.59
N VAL A 60 12.27 -0.63 1.35
CA VAL A 60 12.91 -0.05 0.18
C VAL A 60 11.87 0.71 -0.64
N ARG A 61 12.25 1.83 -1.25
CA ARG A 61 11.40 2.54 -2.20
C ARG A 61 11.02 1.60 -3.35
N ALA A 62 9.73 1.59 -3.68
CA ALA A 62 9.18 0.88 -4.80
C ALA A 62 8.71 1.87 -5.87
N ASP A 63 8.75 1.47 -7.13
CA ASP A 63 8.12 2.22 -8.20
C ASP A 63 6.62 2.30 -7.98
N ASN A 64 6.00 3.36 -8.53
CA ASN A 64 4.56 3.49 -8.48
C ASN A 64 3.92 2.34 -9.27
N PRO A 65 3.09 1.48 -8.63
CA PRO A 65 2.41 0.40 -9.34
C PRO A 65 1.48 0.90 -10.46
N ASP A 66 1.21 2.21 -10.51
CA ASP A 66 0.36 2.86 -11.53
C ASP A 66 1.14 3.56 -12.66
N SER A 67 2.48 3.69 -12.60
CA SER A 67 3.22 4.55 -13.56
C SER A 67 3.66 3.89 -14.87
N GLY A 68 3.41 2.60 -15.11
CA GLY A 68 3.66 2.02 -16.44
C GLY A 68 3.52 0.51 -16.56
N PHE A 69 2.62 0.08 -17.45
CA PHE A 69 2.61 -1.21 -18.18
C PHE A 69 2.90 -2.51 -17.41
N THR A 70 1.84 -3.17 -16.94
CA THR A 70 1.82 -4.64 -16.80
C THR A 70 0.67 -5.21 -17.63
N PRO A 71 0.91 -5.77 -18.84
CA PRO A 71 -0.15 -6.19 -19.77
C PRO A 71 -0.95 -7.45 -19.40
N ILE A 72 -0.80 -8.09 -18.22
CA ILE A 72 -1.21 -9.52 -18.07
C ILE A 72 -2.11 -9.86 -16.86
N ALA A 73 -2.48 -8.96 -15.94
CA ALA A 73 -3.27 -9.37 -14.74
C ALA A 73 -4.63 -8.66 -14.60
N GLY A 74 -5.37 -8.55 -15.71
CA GLY A 74 -6.66 -7.89 -15.77
C GLY A 74 -7.77 -8.46 -14.85
N ILE A 75 -8.51 -7.53 -14.25
CA ILE A 75 -9.98 -7.53 -14.11
C ILE A 75 -10.57 -8.69 -13.29
N ARG A 76 -10.40 -8.69 -11.95
CA ARG A 76 -11.33 -9.43 -11.07
C ARG A 76 -11.78 -8.73 -9.77
N ASN A 77 -11.13 -7.66 -9.32
CA ASN A 77 -11.45 -7.05 -8.02
C ASN A 77 -12.12 -5.67 -8.09
N MET A 78 -12.94 -5.40 -9.11
CA MET A 78 -13.75 -4.16 -9.18
C MET A 78 -14.98 -4.18 -8.25
N PHE A 79 -15.21 -5.26 -7.49
CA PHE A 79 -16.43 -5.42 -6.68
C PHE A 79 -16.29 -5.01 -5.20
N THR A 80 -15.08 -4.86 -4.66
CA THR A 80 -14.89 -4.41 -3.27
C THR A 80 -15.12 -2.91 -3.07
N GLY A 81 -15.06 -2.11 -4.15
CA GLY A 81 -15.36 -0.67 -4.12
C GLY A 81 -16.79 -0.35 -3.67
N LEU A 82 -17.73 -1.30 -3.82
CA LEU A 82 -19.13 -1.10 -3.44
C LEU A 82 -19.36 -1.14 -1.91
N TYR A 83 -18.48 -1.80 -1.15
CA TYR A 83 -18.63 -1.93 0.31
C TYR A 83 -18.48 -0.58 1.02
N TRP A 84 -17.58 0.27 0.53
CA TRP A 84 -17.31 1.58 1.13
C TRP A 84 -18.43 2.61 0.89
N SER A 85 -19.34 2.38 -0.06
CA SER A 85 -20.52 3.23 -0.25
C SER A 85 -21.58 3.00 0.85
N VAL A 86 -21.62 1.82 1.46
CA VAL A 86 -22.68 1.45 2.43
C VAL A 86 -22.35 1.96 3.85
N ARG A 87 -21.07 2.19 4.16
CA ARG A 87 -20.65 2.62 5.51
C ARG A 87 -20.77 4.14 5.76
N ARG A 88 -21.17 4.95 4.78
CA ARG A 88 -21.35 6.40 4.95
C ARG A 88 -22.74 6.81 5.46
N PHE A 89 -23.66 5.87 5.67
CA PHE A 89 -25.07 6.14 6.02
C PHE A 89 -25.57 5.46 7.31
N PHE A 90 -24.70 5.17 8.27
CA PHE A 90 -25.12 4.89 9.65
C PHE A 90 -24.36 5.78 10.63
#